data_AF-A0A7Y2IRU0-F1
#
_entry.id   AF-A0A7Y2IRU0-F1
#
_cell.length_a   1.000
_cell.length_b   1.000
_cell.length_c   1.000
_cell.angle_alpha   90.00
_cell.angle_beta   90.00
_cell.angle_gamma   90.00
#
_symmetry.space_group_name_H-M   'P 1'
#
loop_
_entity.id
_entity.type
_entity.pdbx_description
1 polymer ?
#
loop_
_entity_poly.entity_id
_entity_poly.type
_entity_poly.pdbx_seq_one_letter_code
_entity_poly.pdbx_strand_id
1 'polypeptide(L)' 'MSEARILGDRYRLTGHIARGGMADVWEAEDLVLSRQVAVKILHDQFAR' A
#
# COMPACT_ATOMS: atom_id res chain seq x y z
N MET A 1 -6.82 -1.98 -17.93
CA MET A 1 -5.61 -1.71 -17.15
C MET A 1 -6.08 -1.07 -15.86
N SER A 2 -5.91 -1.72 -14.70
CA SER A 2 -6.20 -1.08 -13.42
C SER A 2 -5.22 0.08 -13.24
N GLU A 3 -5.70 1.28 -12.91
CA GLU A 3 -4.81 2.41 -12.57
C GLU A 3 -3.88 2.01 -11.42
N ALA A 4 -2.61 2.35 -11.56
CA ALA A 4 -1.64 2.16 -10.49
C ALA A 4 -1.97 3.12 -9.34
N ARG A 5 -2.31 2.57 -8.18
CA ARG A 5 -2.59 3.38 -6.98
C ARG A 5 -1.26 3.84 -6.37
N ILE A 6 -1.02 5.15 -6.39
CA ILE A 6 0.15 5.77 -5.73
C ILE A 6 -0.28 6.32 -4.37
N LEU A 7 0.41 5.92 -3.31
CA LEU A 7 0.17 6.39 -1.94
C LEU A 7 1.24 7.40 -1.53
N GLY A 8 0.81 8.60 -1.13
CA GLY A 8 1.68 9.66 -0.63
C GLY A 8 2.78 10.06 -1.60
N ASP A 9 2.49 10.02 -2.91
CA ASP A 9 3.41 10.29 -4.02
C ASP A 9 4.74 9.50 -4.00
N ARG A 10 4.78 8.40 -3.23
CA ARG A 10 6.01 7.62 -3.00
C ARG A 10 5.86 6.14 -3.23
N TYR A 11 4.73 5.54 -2.84
CA TYR A 11 4.59 4.09 -2.90
C TYR A 11 3.61 3.72 -4.02
N ARG A 12 4.10 3.07 -5.07
CA ARG A 12 3.25 2.52 -6.12
C ARG A 12 2.79 1.13 -5.70
N LEU A 13 1.50 0.97 -5.40
CA LEU A 13 0.95 -0.33 -5.00
C LEU A 13 0.91 -1.26 -6.22
N THR A 14 1.48 -2.46 -6.09
CA THR A 14 1.64 -3.43 -7.18
C THR A 14 0.81 -4.70 -6.96
N GLY A 15 0.47 -5.03 -5.72
CA GLY A 15 -0.33 -6.21 -5.40
C GLY A 15 -0.89 -6.19 -3.99
N HIS A 16 -2.03 -6.85 -3.79
CA HIS A 16 -2.59 -7.05 -2.45
C HIS A 16 -1.98 -8.33 -1.85
N ILE A 17 -1.39 -8.23 -0.66
CA ILE A 17 -0.77 -9.38 0.03
C ILE A 17 -1.76 -10.03 0.98
N ALA A 18 -2.39 -9.25 1.86
CA ALA A 18 -3.25 -9.78 2.91
C ALA A 18 -4.23 -8.75 3.43
N ARG A 19 -5.40 -9.22 3.88
CA ARG A 19 -6.41 -8.44 4.59
C ARG A 19 -6.49 -8.89 6.04
N GLY A 20 -6.41 -7.95 6.96
CA GLY A 20 -6.60 -8.17 8.39
C GLY A 20 -7.83 -7.45 8.93
N GLY A 21 -8.07 -7.59 10.24
CA GLY A 21 -9.20 -6.94 10.90
C GLY A 21 -9.10 -5.41 10.97
N MET A 22 -7.88 -4.86 10.97
CA MET A 22 -7.63 -3.42 11.12
C MET A 22 -7.03 -2.75 9.89
N ALA A 23 -6.41 -3.53 9.01
CA ALA A 23 -5.57 -3.01 7.94
C ALA A 23 -5.45 -4.00 6.80
N ASP A 24 -5.13 -3.50 5.62
CA ASP A 24 -4.67 -4.29 4.47
C ASP A 24 -3.15 -4.14 4.32
N VAL A 25 -2.50 -5.18 3.81
CA VAL A 25 -1.08 -5.18 3.47
C VAL A 25 -0.93 -5.33 1.96
N TRP A 26 -0.18 -4.42 1.36
CA TRP A 26 0.07 -4.34 -0.07
C TRP A 26 1.55 -4.49 -0.38
N GLU A 27 1.88 -5.16 -1.47
CA GLU A 27 3.17 -5.03 -2.13
C GLU A 27 3.23 -3.68 -2.84
N ALA A 28 4.37 -2.99 -2.73
CA ALA A 28 4.58 -1.73 -3.40
C ALA A 28 6.05 -1.50 -3.74
N GLU A 29 6.27 -0.68 -4.76
CA GLU A 29 7.57 -0.08 -5.06
C GLU A 29 7.71 1.27 -4.33
N ASP A 30 8.74 1.42 -3.52
CA ASP A 30 9.17 2.72 -2.99
C ASP A 30 9.91 3.49 -4.08
N LEU A 31 9.28 4.50 -4.67
CA LEU A 31 9.79 5.25 -5.82
C LEU A 31 10.99 6.16 -5.47
N VAL A 32 11.22 6.45 -4.19
CA VAL A 32 12.35 7.27 -3.73
C VAL A 32 13.58 6.41 -3.51
N LEU A 33 13.40 5.21 -2.95
CA LEU A 33 14.50 4.29 -2.60
C LEU A 33 14.68 3.14 -3.60
N SER A 34 13.84 3.06 -4.63
CA SER A 34 13.85 2.04 -5.68
C SER A 34 13.92 0.61 -5.16
N ARG A 35 13.04 0.27 -4.20
CA ARG A 35 12.97 -1.07 -3.59
C ARG A 35 11.55 -1.54 -3.37
N GLN A 36 11.37 -2.86 -3.33
CA GLN A 36 10.09 -3.47 -2.93
C GLN A 36 9.88 -3.34 -1.43
N VAL A 37 8.66 -2.98 -1.04
CA VAL A 37 8.23 -2.82 0.35
C VAL A 37 6.82 -3.39 0.55
N ALA A 38 6.50 -3.75 1.79
CA ALA A 38 5.13 -4.01 2.20
C ALA A 38 4.54 -2.75 2.85
N VAL A 39 3.40 -2.27 2.35
CA VAL A 39 2.67 -1.12 2.89
C VAL A 39 1.46 -1.61 3.65
N LYS A 40 1.40 -1.34 4.96
CA LYS A 40 0.24 -1.64 5.80
C LYS A 40 -0.66 -0.40 5.89
N ILE A 41 -1.84 -0.49 5.30
CA ILE A 41 -2.81 0.61 5.22
C ILE A 41 -3.92 0.33 6.24
N LEU A 42 -4.04 1.21 7.25
CA LEU A 42 -5.08 1.12 8.26
C LEU A 42 -6.46 1.41 7.64
N HIS A 43 -7.50 0.68 8.03
CA HIS A 43 -8.86 0.97 7.58
C HIS A 43 -9.36 2.27 8.21
N ASP A 44 -10.10 3.07 7.43
CA ASP A 44 -10.57 4.40 7.83
C ASP A 44 -11.30 4.43 9.18
N GLN A 45 -12.01 3.35 9.53
CA GLN A 45 -12.74 3.22 10.80
C GLN A 45 -11.83 3.18 12.04
N PHE A 46 -10.54 2.90 11.88
CA PHE A 46 -9.54 2.91 12.95
C PHE A 46 -8.57 4.09 12.86
N ALA A 47 -8.71 4.95 11.84
CA ALA A 47 -7.81 6.08 11.58
C ALA A 47 -8.28 7.40 12.19
N ARG A 48 -9.35 7.38 13.00
CA ARG A 48 -9.90 8.55 13.71
C ARG A 48 -9.37 8.67 15.12
#